data_AF-A0A1T4MJ29-F1
#
_entry.id   AF-A0A1T4MJ29-F1
#
_cell.length_a   1.000
_cell.length_b   1.000
_cell.length_c   1.000
_cell.angle_alpha   90.00
_cell.angle_beta   90.00
_cell.angle_gamma   90.00
#
_symmetry.space_group_name_H-M   'P 1'
#
loop_
_entity.id
_entity.type
_entity.pdbx_description
1 polymer ?
#
loop_
_entity_poly.entity_id
_entity_poly.type
_entity_poly.pdbx_seq_one_letter_code
_entity_poly.pdbx_strand_id
1 'polypeptide(L)'
;MSENKKKSNDVSVKKSVSDDSVKINDGSGDNGGFIQIADDVVSSIAGLAIMEVEGVARLTGNITKDLITKLGKKNLAKGIRIDFGENGLTIDTSIEVKFGYNIVDVCKDVQEKVKTNISSMTGLSVKKVNVRVSSVDIDEKEK
;
A
#
# COMPACT_ATOMS: atom_id res chain seq x y z
N MET A 1 -37.47 23.34 -4.56
CA MET A 1 -36.45 22.55 -3.82
C MET A 1 -36.28 21.27 -4.58
N SER A 2 -35.17 21.09 -5.30
CA SER A 2 -34.90 19.89 -6.10
C SER A 2 -33.63 19.24 -5.56
N GLU A 3 -33.76 18.02 -5.05
CA GLU A 3 -32.66 17.21 -4.50
C GLU A 3 -31.68 16.82 -5.60
N ASN A 4 -30.43 17.25 -5.47
CA ASN A 4 -29.36 16.88 -6.37
C ASN A 4 -28.67 15.61 -5.83
N LYS A 5 -29.00 14.46 -6.41
CA LYS A 5 -28.45 13.15 -6.04
C LYS A 5 -27.01 13.06 -6.54
N LYS A 6 -26.05 13.16 -5.61
CA LYS A 6 -24.61 13.04 -5.83
C LYS A 6 -24.31 11.70 -6.54
N LYS A 7 -23.90 11.73 -7.82
CA LYS A 7 -23.41 10.56 -8.55
C LYS A 7 -22.14 10.05 -7.85
N SER A 8 -22.18 8.80 -7.37
CA SER A 8 -21.01 8.07 -6.91
C SER A 8 -20.06 7.87 -8.09
N ASN A 9 -18.85 8.40 -8.00
CA ASN A 9 -17.74 8.07 -8.90
C ASN A 9 -17.21 6.69 -8.50
N ASP A 10 -17.87 5.63 -8.95
CA ASP A 10 -17.39 4.27 -8.76
C ASP A 10 -16.42 3.93 -9.91
N VAL A 11 -15.12 3.99 -9.61
CA VAL A 11 -14.06 3.59 -10.55
C VAL A 11 -14.14 2.08 -10.72
N SER A 12 -14.57 1.62 -11.89
CA SER A 12 -14.65 0.19 -12.20
C SER A 12 -13.27 -0.41 -12.43
N VAL A 13 -12.78 -1.16 -11.45
CA VAL A 13 -11.50 -1.89 -11.51
C VAL A 13 -11.69 -3.19 -12.31
N LYS A 14 -10.98 -3.35 -13.44
CA LYS A 14 -10.91 -4.63 -14.17
C LYS A 14 -9.48 -5.17 -14.16
N LYS A 15 -9.31 -6.37 -13.58
CA LYS A 15 -8.04 -7.10 -13.55
C LYS A 15 -7.70 -7.62 -14.95
N SER A 16 -6.46 -7.40 -15.40
CA SER A 16 -5.85 -8.22 -16.43
C SER A 16 -5.01 -9.29 -15.71
N VAL A 17 -5.27 -10.57 -15.96
CA VAL A 17 -4.75 -11.72 -15.19
C VAL A 17 -3.22 -11.90 -15.31
N SER A 18 -2.54 -11.06 -16.09
CA SER A 18 -1.15 -11.24 -16.51
C SER A 18 -0.23 -10.05 -16.20
N ASP A 19 -0.72 -8.97 -15.59
CA ASP A 19 0.03 -7.73 -15.46
C ASP A 19 -0.05 -7.21 -14.03
N ASP A 20 1.10 -6.92 -13.42
CA ASP A 20 1.27 -6.52 -12.02
C ASP A 20 0.84 -5.07 -11.77
N SER A 21 -0.34 -4.72 -12.25
CA SER A 21 -0.77 -3.36 -12.40
C SER A 21 -2.29 -3.25 -12.47
N VAL A 22 -2.80 -2.10 -12.04
CA VAL A 22 -4.22 -1.78 -12.09
C VAL A 22 -4.51 -0.86 -13.27
N LYS A 23 -5.47 -1.24 -14.12
CA LYS A 23 -5.97 -0.40 -15.21
C LYS A 23 -7.15 0.43 -14.72
N ILE A 24 -7.02 1.75 -14.85
CA ILE A 24 -8.04 2.75 -14.55
C ILE A 24 -8.61 3.24 -15.89
N ASN A 25 -9.93 3.20 -16.00
CA ASN A 25 -10.65 3.79 -17.12
C ASN A 25 -11.00 5.23 -16.74
N ASP A 26 -10.46 6.20 -17.47
CA ASP A 26 -10.53 7.63 -17.13
C ASP A 26 -11.77 8.35 -17.72
N GLY A 27 -12.61 7.64 -18.47
CA GLY A 27 -13.85 8.18 -19.03
C GLY A 27 -13.66 9.10 -20.23
N SER A 28 -12.48 9.13 -20.86
CA SER A 28 -12.26 9.84 -22.12
C SER A 28 -12.94 9.11 -23.29
N GLY A 29 -14.04 9.68 -23.81
CA GLY A 29 -14.83 9.10 -24.90
C GLY A 29 -14.08 9.03 -26.25
N ASP A 30 -14.51 8.08 -27.09
CA ASP A 30 -14.23 7.74 -28.51
C ASP A 30 -12.78 7.81 -29.08
N ASN A 31 -11.81 8.34 -28.34
CA ASN A 31 -10.37 8.26 -28.61
C ASN A 31 -9.65 7.62 -27.40
N GLY A 32 -10.23 6.53 -26.87
CA GLY A 32 -10.00 6.03 -25.52
C GLY A 32 -8.55 5.62 -25.19
N GLY A 33 -7.97 6.32 -24.22
CA GLY A 33 -6.74 5.91 -23.53
C GLY A 33 -7.03 5.00 -22.34
N PHE A 34 -5.98 4.38 -21.79
CA PHE A 34 -6.06 3.69 -20.49
C PHE A 34 -4.92 4.15 -19.59
N ILE A 35 -5.20 4.31 -18.31
CA ILE A 35 -4.17 4.58 -17.29
C ILE A 35 -3.85 3.26 -16.61
N GLN A 36 -2.57 2.91 -16.52
CA GLN A 36 -2.13 1.69 -15.85
C GLN A 36 -1.12 2.05 -14.78
N ILE A 37 -1.38 1.67 -13.53
CA ILE A 37 -0.49 1.92 -12.39
C ILE A 37 0.12 0.59 -11.97
N ALA A 38 1.44 0.48 -12.06
CA ALA A 38 2.18 -0.68 -11.59
C ALA A 38 2.15 -0.79 -10.07
N ASP A 39 2.17 -2.01 -9.56
CA ASP A 39 2.24 -2.31 -8.14
C ASP A 39 3.51 -1.77 -7.46
N ASP A 40 4.63 -1.71 -8.16
CA ASP A 40 5.89 -1.12 -7.69
C ASP A 40 5.75 0.39 -7.38
N VAL A 41 4.88 1.08 -8.12
CA VAL A 41 4.56 2.50 -7.88
C VAL A 41 3.77 2.62 -6.59
N VAL A 42 2.73 1.80 -6.42
CA VAL A 42 1.90 1.79 -5.20
C VAL A 42 2.73 1.37 -3.98
N SER A 43 3.64 0.40 -4.13
CA SER A 43 4.57 -0.03 -3.09
C SER A 43 5.53 1.07 -2.69
N SER A 44 6.02 1.87 -3.65
CA SER A 44 6.90 3.00 -3.36
C SER A 44 6.17 4.11 -2.59
N ILE A 45 4.91 4.42 -2.96
CA ILE A 45 4.07 5.37 -2.22
C ILE A 45 3.83 4.87 -0.79
N ALA A 46 3.47 3.59 -0.64
CA ALA A 46 3.26 2.97 0.68
C ALA A 46 4.54 3.05 1.53
N GLY A 47 5.70 2.72 0.95
CA GLY A 47 6.96 2.72 1.67
C GLY A 47 7.37 4.11 2.15
N LEU A 48 7.20 5.13 1.31
CA LEU A 48 7.44 6.52 1.71
C LEU A 48 6.47 6.96 2.81
N ALA A 49 5.18 6.65 2.66
CA ALA A 49 4.17 6.97 3.65
C ALA A 49 4.48 6.34 5.02
N ILE A 50 4.96 5.10 5.06
CA ILE A 50 5.36 4.41 6.29
C ILE A 50 6.56 5.09 6.95
N MET A 51 7.55 5.53 6.16
CA MET A 51 8.76 6.19 6.68
C MET A 51 8.52 7.62 7.19
N GLU A 52 7.41 8.24 6.81
CA GLU A 52 6.99 9.54 7.36
C GLU A 52 6.33 9.43 8.74
N VAL A 53 5.96 8.23 9.19
CA VAL A 53 5.29 8.05 10.49
C VAL A 53 6.33 8.06 11.61
N GLU A 54 6.10 8.93 12.59
CA GLU A 54 6.94 9.00 13.78
C GLU A 54 6.88 7.69 14.58
N GLY A 55 8.02 7.26 15.13
CA GLY A 55 8.13 5.97 15.80
C GLY A 55 8.39 4.78 14.88
N VAL A 56 8.31 4.93 13.55
CA VAL A 56 8.82 3.91 12.63
C VAL A 56 10.33 4.09 12.49
N ALA A 57 11.11 3.02 12.73
CA ALA A 57 12.55 3.01 12.56
C ALA A 57 12.93 2.67 11.12
N ARG A 58 12.40 1.55 10.61
CA ARG A 58 12.62 1.09 9.23
C ARG A 58 11.51 0.15 8.77
N LEU A 59 11.36 0.04 7.45
CA LEU A 59 10.64 -1.07 6.83
C LEU A 59 11.46 -2.35 6.97
N THR A 60 10.82 -3.44 7.38
CA THR A 60 11.44 -4.76 7.45
C THR A 60 11.05 -5.56 6.20
N GLY A 61 12.06 -6.03 5.47
CA GLY A 61 11.84 -6.73 4.21
C GLY A 61 13.03 -7.59 3.81
N ASN A 62 13.33 -8.63 4.58
CA ASN A 62 14.26 -9.67 4.12
C ASN A 62 13.47 -10.67 3.28
N ILE A 63 13.60 -10.56 1.96
CA ILE A 63 13.16 -11.64 1.08
C ILE A 63 14.36 -12.57 0.92
N THR A 64 14.32 -13.72 1.57
CA THR A 64 15.29 -14.78 1.26
C THR A 64 14.94 -15.39 -0.10
N LYS A 65 15.97 -15.66 -0.92
CA LYS A 65 15.83 -16.29 -2.25
C LYS A 65 14.96 -17.56 -2.22
N ASP A 66 14.95 -18.29 -1.12
CA ASP A 66 14.16 -19.51 -0.90
C ASP A 66 12.64 -19.29 -0.80
N LEU A 67 12.18 -18.10 -0.36
CA LEU A 67 10.75 -17.79 -0.30
C LEU A 67 10.20 -17.43 -1.68
N ILE A 68 11.03 -16.82 -2.54
CA ILE A 68 10.67 -16.42 -3.92
C ILE A 68 10.49 -17.67 -4.80
N THR A 69 11.34 -18.69 -4.60
CA THR A 69 11.34 -19.93 -5.42
C THR A 69 10.20 -20.88 -5.06
N LYS A 70 9.73 -20.90 -3.80
CA LYS A 70 8.66 -21.81 -3.35
C LYS A 70 7.24 -21.28 -3.51
N LEU A 71 7.02 -19.97 -3.64
CA LEU A 71 5.68 -19.38 -3.58
C LEU A 71 5.11 -18.84 -4.91
N GLY A 72 5.87 -18.95 -6.00
CA GLY A 72 5.35 -18.77 -7.36
C GLY A 72 4.77 -17.39 -7.72
N LYS A 73 4.88 -16.36 -6.87
CA LYS A 73 4.40 -15.01 -7.15
C LYS A 73 5.44 -13.96 -6.83
N LYS A 74 5.89 -13.34 -7.91
CA LYS A 74 6.75 -12.18 -8.02
C LYS A 74 6.02 -10.96 -7.44
N ASN A 75 6.82 -10.00 -6.98
CA ASN A 75 6.43 -8.66 -6.52
C ASN A 75 6.32 -8.52 -5.01
N LEU A 76 7.52 -8.44 -4.45
CA LEU A 76 7.81 -7.98 -3.12
C LEU A 76 8.81 -6.84 -3.30
N ALA A 77 8.32 -5.62 -3.47
CA ALA A 77 9.18 -4.44 -3.44
C ALA A 77 9.36 -4.02 -1.97
N LYS A 78 10.62 -3.88 -1.53
CA LYS A 78 10.98 -3.20 -0.26
C LYS A 78 10.26 -3.71 1.02
N GLY A 79 9.83 -4.97 1.07
CA GLY A 79 9.12 -5.53 2.23
C GLY A 79 7.61 -5.22 2.29
N ILE A 80 7.03 -4.75 1.19
CA ILE A 80 5.60 -4.45 1.07
C ILE A 80 5.00 -5.38 0.02
N ARG A 81 3.88 -6.01 0.37
CA ARG A 81 3.09 -6.85 -0.53
C ARG A 81 1.77 -6.17 -0.83
N ILE A 82 1.40 -6.19 -2.10
CA ILE A 82 0.17 -5.60 -2.60
C ILE A 82 -0.70 -6.69 -3.21
N ASP A 83 -2.00 -6.65 -2.88
CA ASP A 83 -3.00 -7.51 -3.49
C ASP A 83 -4.20 -6.68 -3.99
N PHE A 84 -4.47 -6.79 -5.28
CA PHE A 84 -5.62 -6.21 -5.94
C PHE A 84 -6.76 -7.23 -5.93
N GLY A 85 -7.61 -7.16 -4.90
CA GLY A 85 -8.82 -7.98 -4.80
C GLY A 85 -10.03 -7.33 -5.46
N GLU A 86 -11.08 -8.12 -5.67
CA GLU A 86 -12.37 -7.66 -6.22
C GLU A 86 -12.99 -6.51 -5.39
N ASN A 87 -12.69 -6.47 -4.09
CA ASN A 87 -13.27 -5.52 -3.15
C ASN A 87 -12.32 -4.36 -2.77
N GLY A 88 -11.27 -4.13 -3.56
CA GLY A 88 -10.29 -3.06 -3.34
C GLY A 88 -8.90 -3.55 -2.96
N LEU A 89 -7.99 -2.59 -2.74
CA LEU A 89 -6.57 -2.80 -2.52
C LEU A 89 -6.29 -3.25 -1.07
N THR A 90 -5.53 -4.33 -0.92
CA THR A 90 -4.98 -4.80 0.37
C THR A 90 -3.47 -4.67 0.36
N ILE A 91 -2.93 -4.17 1.48
CA ILE A 91 -1.49 -3.93 1.65
C ILE A 91 -1.02 -4.67 2.90
N ASP A 92 0.04 -5.45 2.76
CA ASP A 92 0.73 -6.10 3.87
C ASP A 92 2.15 -5.52 3.97
N THR A 93 2.53 -5.07 5.16
CA THR A 93 3.86 -4.51 5.43
C THR A 93 4.40 -5.03 6.75
N SER A 94 5.73 -5.03 6.87
CA SER A 94 6.42 -5.29 8.13
C SER A 94 7.33 -4.11 8.46
N ILE A 95 7.31 -3.68 9.72
CA ILE A 95 8.09 -2.53 10.20
C ILE A 95 8.86 -2.89 11.46
N GLU A 96 9.88 -2.09 11.73
CA GLU A 96 10.54 -2.00 13.02
C GLU A 96 10.13 -0.69 13.69
N VAL A 97 9.77 -0.76 14.97
CA VAL A 97 9.28 0.39 15.74
C VAL A 97 10.36 0.85 16.69
N LYS A 98 10.56 2.17 16.82
CA LYS A 98 11.52 2.75 17.76
C LYS A 98 11.13 2.44 19.20
N PHE A 99 12.12 2.14 20.04
CA PHE A 99 11.91 1.99 21.47
C PHE A 99 11.30 3.26 22.08
N GLY A 100 10.37 3.09 23.03
CA GLY A 100 9.68 4.19 23.71
C GLY A 100 8.41 4.68 23.04
N TYR A 101 8.08 4.23 21.82
CA TYR A 101 6.81 4.53 21.16
C TYR A 101 5.74 3.48 21.46
N ASN A 102 4.48 3.91 21.50
CA ASN A 102 3.35 2.98 21.60
C ASN A 102 3.15 2.28 20.25
N ILE A 103 3.41 0.98 20.23
CA ILE A 103 3.32 0.15 19.02
C ILE A 103 1.94 0.21 18.35
N VAL A 104 0.86 0.22 19.14
CA VAL A 104 -0.51 0.22 18.62
C VAL A 104 -0.81 1.55 17.93
N ASP A 105 -0.40 2.66 18.53
CA ASP A 105 -0.65 3.99 17.98
C ASP A 105 0.19 4.21 16.72
N VAL A 106 1.48 3.86 16.74
CA VAL A 106 2.34 3.89 15.53
C VAL A 106 1.74 3.05 14.40
N CYS A 107 1.22 1.85 14.69
CA CYS A 107 0.60 1.01 13.66
C CYS A 107 -0.68 1.63 13.09
N LYS A 108 -1.51 2.29 13.91
CA LYS A 108 -2.71 2.99 13.42
C LYS A 108 -2.33 4.16 12.53
N ASP A 109 -1.32 4.92 12.93
CA ASP A 109 -0.82 6.06 12.15
C ASP A 109 -0.27 5.59 10.80
N VAL A 110 0.47 4.48 10.79
CA VAL A 110 0.90 3.81 9.54
C VAL A 110 -0.29 3.44 8.66
N GLN A 111 -1.32 2.81 9.23
CA GLN A 111 -2.51 2.42 8.46
C GLN A 111 -3.22 3.62 7.84
N GLU A 112 -3.41 4.69 8.61
CA GLU A 112 -4.08 5.90 8.15
C GLU A 112 -3.26 6.62 7.08
N LYS A 113 -1.96 6.80 7.31
CA LYS A 113 -1.04 7.50 6.41
C LYS A 113 -0.92 6.78 5.06
N VAL A 114 -0.74 5.47 5.06
CA VAL A 114 -0.69 4.64 3.84
C VAL A 114 -2.00 4.73 3.06
N LYS A 115 -3.13 4.55 3.76
CA LYS A 115 -4.46 4.62 3.15
C LYS A 115 -4.70 5.97 2.49
N THR A 116 -4.39 7.06 3.20
CA THR A 116 -4.59 8.42 2.73
C THR A 116 -3.71 8.71 1.52
N ASN A 117 -2.41 8.47 1.62
CA ASN A 117 -1.48 8.81 0.54
C ASN A 117 -1.79 8.05 -0.76
N ILE A 118 -2.08 6.75 -0.69
CA ILE A 118 -2.43 5.97 -1.88
C ILE A 118 -3.75 6.44 -2.48
N SER A 119 -4.79 6.60 -1.66
CA SER A 119 -6.11 7.03 -2.14
C SER A 119 -6.03 8.42 -2.79
N SER A 120 -5.30 9.36 -2.17
CA SER A 120 -5.14 10.72 -2.66
C SER A 120 -4.30 10.82 -3.93
N MET A 121 -3.23 10.03 -4.07
CA MET A 121 -2.35 10.10 -5.23
C MET A 121 -2.83 9.28 -6.43
N THR A 122 -3.51 8.17 -6.19
CA THR A 122 -3.84 7.19 -7.25
C THR A 122 -5.33 7.07 -7.52
N GLY A 123 -6.19 7.60 -6.63
CA GLY A 123 -7.63 7.40 -6.69
C GLY A 123 -8.08 5.98 -6.33
N LEU A 124 -7.17 5.09 -5.92
CA LEU A 124 -7.48 3.70 -5.57
C LEU A 124 -8.08 3.61 -4.17
N SER A 125 -9.13 2.79 -4.02
CA SER A 125 -9.73 2.51 -2.72
C SER A 125 -8.94 1.43 -1.97
N VAL A 126 -8.28 1.83 -0.87
CA VAL A 126 -7.57 0.91 0.03
C VAL A 126 -8.54 0.34 1.07
N LYS A 127 -8.76 -0.97 1.00
CA LYS A 127 -9.67 -1.70 1.91
C LYS A 127 -9.00 -2.01 3.24
N LYS A 128 -7.77 -2.53 3.19
CA LYS A 128 -7.04 -3.03 4.36
C LYS A 128 -5.55 -2.71 4.27
N VAL A 129 -4.98 -2.32 5.41
CA VAL A 129 -3.53 -2.19 5.61
C VAL A 129 -3.17 -3.03 6.82
N ASN A 130 -2.44 -4.12 6.60
CA ASN A 130 -1.97 -5.02 7.63
C ASN A 130 -0.52 -4.66 7.96
N VAL A 131 -0.27 -4.29 9.22
CA VAL A 131 1.06 -3.89 9.70
C VAL A 131 1.56 -4.97 10.65
N ARG A 132 2.73 -5.53 10.35
CA ARG A 132 3.44 -6.46 11.24
C ARG A 132 4.62 -5.76 11.86
N VAL A 133 4.83 -5.95 13.15
CA VAL A 133 6.00 -5.42 13.85
C VAL A 133 7.00 -6.55 14.03
N SER A 134 8.14 -6.43 13.38
CA SER A 134 9.16 -7.49 13.34
C SER A 134 10.11 -7.41 14.53
N SER A 135 10.38 -6.19 15.00
CA SER A 135 11.40 -5.86 15.98
C SER A 135 11.12 -4.50 16.59
N VAL A 136 11.81 -4.21 17.69
CA VAL A 136 11.90 -2.88 18.29
C VAL A 136 13.33 -2.40 18.12
N ASP A 137 13.51 -1.23 17.53
CA ASP A 137 14.81 -0.57 17.39
C ASP A 137 15.17 0.07 18.72
N ILE A 138 16.08 -0.59 19.43
CA ILE A 138 16.66 -0.08 20.66
C ILE A 138 17.93 0.61 20.20
N ASP A 139 17.85 1.92 20.00
CA ASP A 139 19.01 2.75 19.73
C ASP A 139 19.95 2.59 20.93
N GLU A 140 20.94 1.69 20.81
CA GLU A 140 22.03 1.61 21.77
C GLU A 140 22.77 2.94 21.63
N LYS A 141 22.39 3.92 22.46
CA LYS A 141 23.29 5.03 22.75
C LYS A 141 24.54 4.38 23.29
N GLU A 142 25.58 4.34 22.45
CA GLU A 142 26.91 3.90 22.81
C GLU A 142 27.27 4.50 24.18
N LYS A 143 27.71 3.62 25.06
CA LYS A 143 28.09 3.93 26.43
C LYS A 143 29.33 4.81 26.49
#